data_AF-A0A1L9TFV2-F1
#
_entry.id   AF-A0A1L9TFV2-F1
#
_cell.length_a   1.000
_cell.length_b   1.000
_cell.length_c   1.000
_cell.angle_alpha   90.00
_cell.angle_beta   90.00
_cell.angle_gamma   90.00
#
_symmetry.space_group_name_H-M   'P 1'
#
loop_
_entity.id
_entity.type
_entity.pdbx_description
1 polymer ?
#
loop_
_entity_poly.entity_id
_entity_poly.type
_entity_poly.pdbx_seq_one_letter_code
_entity_poly.pdbx_strand_id
1 'polypeptide(L)'
;MAADPTLEQEGEAAAAPRGRDLAINELFGLHNREDRNKYPGVDHFFYHVEKVCFPQFAEFNKAIWDVMQIECTTDHSQKWEWCAHVIETCRSLQNSNPTVGALATEFLSAHGKPNIIFRELDEHLQFAIVEALLHTLCWLSATIMPVVEKHDLVDVRTSKGTAKAFSLTALYNGKTIICSVALNSTLSDIFQRINQAAVPTPMDMDGNRLTCATGDVLHEPCVTYASLRKYAGVRLKWVSSLSEHLSLDRNTNVLSVFRYPSVCAVRVLNRNKCEVIANITNRLLPGRHYARPNEVENEENVCQQVILSYRLLFGQSTASRNRLKEELVELVESTAESTRNGPFVLRCTGKARNAWKVIRSQWALFWQSKIFRKLLKDESGESTAESMPDDPFILQCIDEFPSSWKVWVGLAKPDPPFSPAILPARFRRDDGSIKEWSTYFARIHFDSFTWRLLAIQTFGNDHPPRAFLDYVMDPRAPMQRAAARVGVVAVVLAVSFGTVQASLAARQLVGA
;
A
#
# COMPACT_ATOMS: atom_id res chain seq x y z
N MET A 1 6.29 39.87 -49.60
CA MET A 1 6.64 38.70 -48.76
C MET A 1 6.30 39.07 -47.33
N ALA A 2 5.11 38.67 -46.88
CA ALA A 2 4.65 38.91 -45.50
C ALA A 2 4.96 37.66 -44.68
N ALA A 3 5.67 37.83 -43.56
CA ALA A 3 5.96 36.79 -42.60
C ALA A 3 4.78 36.69 -41.61
N ASP A 4 4.30 35.47 -41.43
CA ASP A 4 3.15 35.09 -40.61
C ASP A 4 3.58 34.87 -39.15
N PRO A 5 3.10 35.66 -38.16
CA PRO A 5 3.50 35.54 -36.77
C PRO A 5 2.41 34.83 -35.96
N THR A 6 2.17 33.55 -36.21
CA THR A 6 1.25 32.75 -35.39
C THR A 6 1.76 31.33 -35.25
N LEU A 7 2.73 31.07 -34.36
CA LEU A 7 3.09 29.70 -33.94
C LEU A 7 3.96 29.67 -32.68
N GLU A 8 3.60 30.39 -31.61
CA GLU A 8 4.15 30.14 -30.26
C GLU A 8 3.06 30.35 -29.19
N GLN A 9 2.09 29.43 -29.14
CA GLN A 9 1.26 29.20 -27.95
C GLN A 9 1.05 27.69 -27.78
N GLU A 10 2.15 26.94 -27.66
CA GLU A 10 2.08 25.59 -27.10
C GLU A 10 2.04 25.68 -25.57
N GLY A 11 0.82 25.67 -25.04
CA GLY A 11 0.44 25.09 -23.75
C GLY A 11 1.38 25.35 -22.58
N GLU A 12 1.14 26.47 -21.90
CA GLU A 12 1.51 26.70 -20.51
C GLU A 12 0.96 25.54 -19.67
N ALA A 13 1.76 24.48 -19.53
CA ALA A 13 1.47 23.36 -18.67
C ALA A 13 1.37 23.95 -17.27
N ALA A 14 0.15 24.04 -16.75
CA ALA A 14 -0.17 24.54 -15.42
C ALA A 14 0.96 24.17 -14.46
N ALA A 15 1.80 25.15 -14.11
CA ALA A 15 2.96 24.93 -13.29
C ALA A 15 2.44 24.28 -12.01
N ALA A 16 2.92 23.08 -11.71
CA ALA A 16 2.52 22.38 -10.49
C ALA A 16 2.69 23.35 -9.32
N PRO A 17 1.74 23.38 -8.36
CA PRO A 17 1.82 24.30 -7.24
C PRO A 17 3.17 24.07 -6.55
N ARG A 18 3.99 25.12 -6.44
CA ARG A 18 5.37 25.05 -5.93
C ARG A 18 5.45 24.30 -4.59
N GLY A 19 4.42 24.41 -3.76
CA GLY A 19 4.30 23.69 -2.48
C GLY A 19 4.27 22.16 -2.62
N ARG A 20 3.62 21.61 -3.66
CA ARG A 20 3.56 20.15 -3.86
C ARG A 20 4.93 19.58 -4.17
N ASP A 21 5.65 20.21 -5.09
CA ASP A 21 6.98 19.78 -5.49
C ASP A 21 7.97 19.93 -4.32
N LEU A 22 7.84 21.02 -3.54
CA LEU A 22 8.58 21.19 -2.30
C LEU A 22 8.30 20.05 -1.31
N ALA A 23 7.02 19.76 -1.03
CA ALA A 23 6.65 18.67 -0.12
C ALA A 23 7.15 17.29 -0.60
N ILE A 24 7.14 17.02 -1.91
CA ILE A 24 7.73 15.79 -2.48
C ILE A 24 9.24 15.75 -2.25
N ASN A 25 9.95 16.86 -2.50
CA ASN A 25 11.39 16.96 -2.29
C ASN A 25 11.77 16.76 -0.82
N GLU A 26 11.02 17.40 0.08
CA GLU A 26 11.26 17.36 1.51
C GLU A 26 10.87 16.01 2.16
N LEU A 27 9.90 15.28 1.60
CA LEU A 27 9.54 13.95 2.14
C LEU A 27 10.37 12.82 1.54
N PHE A 28 10.66 12.92 0.25
CA PHE A 28 11.14 11.79 -0.55
C PHE A 28 12.52 12.00 -1.17
N GLY A 29 13.09 13.20 -1.10
CA GLY A 29 14.39 13.53 -1.70
C GLY A 29 14.38 13.50 -3.23
N LEU A 30 13.21 13.60 -3.86
CA LEU A 30 13.03 13.49 -5.31
C LEU A 30 13.15 14.85 -6.03
N HIS A 31 14.31 15.49 -5.94
CA HIS A 31 14.55 16.83 -6.50
C HIS A 31 14.32 16.93 -8.02
N ASN A 32 14.58 15.84 -8.74
CA ASN A 32 14.51 15.80 -10.19
C ASN A 32 13.26 15.08 -10.68
N ARG A 33 12.64 15.64 -11.72
CA ARG A 33 11.46 15.02 -12.38
C ARG A 33 11.77 13.63 -12.94
N GLU A 34 13.00 13.38 -13.39
CA GLU A 34 13.42 12.07 -13.88
C GLU A 34 13.37 10.99 -12.80
N ASP A 35 13.81 11.30 -11.58
CA ASP A 35 13.75 10.37 -10.45
C ASP A 35 12.32 10.14 -10.00
N ARG A 36 11.49 11.19 -10.00
CA ARG A 36 10.05 11.08 -9.75
C ARG A 36 9.33 10.21 -10.78
N ASN A 37 9.71 10.28 -12.05
CA ASN A 37 9.15 9.44 -13.11
C ASN A 37 9.47 7.94 -12.92
N LYS A 38 10.49 7.58 -12.13
CA LYS A 38 10.77 6.17 -11.77
C LYS A 38 9.77 5.62 -10.74
N TYR A 39 9.17 6.50 -9.94
CA TYR A 39 8.25 6.16 -8.84
C TYR A 39 6.94 6.96 -8.94
N PRO A 40 6.18 6.82 -10.04
CA PRO A 40 4.97 7.61 -10.28
C PRO A 40 3.87 7.39 -9.24
N GLY A 41 3.89 6.30 -8.46
CA GLY A 41 2.96 6.14 -7.34
C GLY A 41 3.08 7.20 -6.25
N VAL A 42 4.24 7.89 -6.15
CA VAL A 42 4.37 9.07 -5.27
C VAL A 42 3.43 10.17 -5.75
N ASP A 43 3.31 10.41 -7.05
CA ASP A 43 2.38 11.40 -7.58
C ASP A 43 0.92 11.07 -7.33
N HIS A 44 0.57 9.79 -7.48
CA HIS A 44 -0.77 9.31 -7.20
C HIS A 44 -1.12 9.42 -5.71
N PHE A 45 -0.14 9.19 -4.83
CA PHE A 45 -0.32 9.43 -3.40
C PHE A 45 -0.61 10.90 -3.08
N PHE A 46 0.16 11.85 -3.62
CA PHE A 46 -0.09 13.28 -3.41
C PHE A 46 -1.41 13.74 -4.03
N TYR A 47 -1.77 13.22 -5.20
CA TYR A 47 -3.08 13.46 -5.80
C TYR A 47 -4.22 12.93 -4.91
N HIS A 48 -4.03 11.79 -4.25
CA HIS A 48 -4.99 11.30 -3.28
C HIS A 48 -5.10 12.19 -2.04
N VAL A 49 -3.98 12.70 -1.53
CA VAL A 49 -3.99 13.69 -0.44
C VAL A 49 -4.79 14.93 -0.87
N GLU A 50 -4.58 15.45 -2.08
CA GLU A 50 -5.37 16.57 -2.63
C GLU A 50 -6.86 16.25 -2.73
N LYS A 51 -7.23 15.03 -3.14
CA LYS A 51 -8.63 14.70 -3.40
C LYS A 51 -9.41 14.29 -2.17
N VAL A 52 -8.76 13.63 -1.21
CA VAL A 52 -9.42 13.01 -0.06
C VAL A 52 -9.13 13.76 1.23
N CYS A 53 -7.92 14.30 1.40
CA CYS A 53 -7.54 14.99 2.64
C CYS A 53 -7.85 16.50 2.57
N PHE A 54 -7.56 17.17 1.44
CA PHE A 54 -7.73 18.62 1.35
C PHE A 54 -9.17 19.14 1.51
N PRO A 55 -10.24 18.38 1.20
CA PRO A 55 -11.59 18.79 1.58
C PRO A 55 -11.75 18.99 3.10
N GLN A 56 -11.03 18.22 3.91
CA GLN A 56 -11.10 18.26 5.38
C GLN A 56 -10.41 19.51 5.97
N PHE A 57 -9.57 20.22 5.19
CA PHE A 57 -9.02 21.52 5.62
C PHE A 57 -10.11 22.58 5.86
N ALA A 58 -11.25 22.47 5.19
CA ALA A 58 -12.37 23.39 5.39
C ALA A 58 -12.98 23.28 6.79
N GLU A 59 -12.73 22.17 7.49
CA GLU A 59 -13.20 21.90 8.84
C GLU A 59 -12.24 22.42 9.90
N PHE A 60 -11.02 22.79 9.52
CA PHE A 60 -10.07 23.42 10.44
C PHE A 60 -10.57 24.79 10.91
N ASN A 61 -10.26 25.11 12.17
CA ASN A 61 -10.69 26.36 12.78
C ASN A 61 -10.14 27.56 11.99
N LYS A 62 -11.04 28.47 11.56
CA LYS A 62 -10.66 29.66 10.79
C LYS A 62 -9.59 30.52 11.47
N ALA A 63 -9.57 30.55 12.80
CA ALA A 63 -8.60 31.29 13.58
C ALA A 63 -7.16 30.79 13.38
N ILE A 64 -6.95 29.54 12.95
CA ILE A 64 -5.62 29.01 12.59
C ILE A 64 -5.06 29.82 11.41
N TRP A 65 -5.88 30.03 10.38
CA TRP A 65 -5.50 30.76 9.18
C TRP A 65 -5.19 32.23 9.49
N ASP A 66 -5.99 32.84 10.38
CA ASP A 66 -5.76 34.21 10.85
C ASP A 66 -4.42 34.36 11.58
N VAL A 67 -4.01 33.36 12.36
CA VAL A 67 -2.70 33.32 13.05
C VAL A 67 -1.55 33.17 12.06
N MET A 68 -1.76 32.43 10.97
CA MET A 68 -0.73 32.16 9.96
C MET A 68 -0.60 33.27 8.90
N GLN A 69 -1.47 34.29 8.90
CA GLN A 69 -1.60 35.24 7.78
C GLN A 69 -1.89 34.56 6.43
N ILE A 70 -2.49 33.37 6.46
CA ILE A 70 -2.89 32.65 5.26
C ILE A 70 -4.39 32.90 5.10
N GLU A 71 -4.85 33.38 3.95
CA GLU A 71 -6.29 33.46 3.69
C GLU A 71 -6.84 32.03 3.66
N CYS A 72 -7.92 31.73 4.39
CA CYS A 72 -8.53 30.39 4.39
C CYS A 72 -8.89 29.99 2.96
N THR A 73 -8.05 29.16 2.33
CA THR A 73 -8.09 29.01 0.88
C THR A 73 -8.77 27.74 0.43
N THR A 74 -9.67 27.95 -0.54
CA THR A 74 -10.10 26.90 -1.46
C THR A 74 -8.96 26.45 -2.39
N ASP A 75 -7.89 27.25 -2.51
CA ASP A 75 -6.73 26.99 -3.34
C ASP A 75 -5.86 25.83 -2.80
N HIS A 76 -5.58 24.86 -3.67
CA HIS A 76 -4.70 23.74 -3.39
C HIS A 76 -3.24 24.17 -3.18
N SER A 77 -2.81 25.28 -3.77
CA SER A 77 -1.42 25.74 -3.64
C SER A 77 -1.06 26.09 -2.20
N GLN A 78 -1.93 26.83 -1.51
CA GLN A 78 -1.71 27.23 -0.12
C GLN A 78 -1.85 26.04 0.86
N LYS A 79 -2.73 25.07 0.57
CA LYS A 79 -2.81 23.82 1.35
C LYS A 79 -1.51 23.02 1.25
N TRP A 80 -0.89 23.00 0.07
CA TRP A 80 0.42 22.39 -0.11
C TRP A 80 1.55 23.16 0.57
N GLU A 81 1.48 24.50 0.58
CA GLU A 81 2.40 25.35 1.34
C GLU A 81 2.33 25.06 2.84
N TRP A 82 1.12 24.92 3.40
CA TRP A 82 0.93 24.42 4.76
C TRP A 82 1.62 23.07 4.97
N CYS A 83 1.38 22.08 4.11
CA CYS A 83 2.04 20.78 4.23
C CYS A 83 3.57 20.89 4.19
N ALA A 84 4.11 21.74 3.31
CA ALA A 84 5.55 21.96 3.21
C ALA A 84 6.12 22.58 4.49
N HIS A 85 5.45 23.57 5.08
CA HIS A 85 5.84 24.17 6.37
C HIS A 85 5.81 23.16 7.52
N VAL A 86 4.81 22.26 7.56
CA VAL A 86 4.77 21.19 8.56
C VAL A 86 5.98 20.28 8.43
N ILE A 87 6.38 19.91 7.21
CA ILE A 87 7.54 19.05 6.96
C ILE A 87 8.85 19.77 7.34
N GLU A 88 8.98 21.03 6.97
CA GLU A 88 10.14 21.88 7.29
C GLU A 88 10.31 22.01 8.81
N THR A 89 9.23 22.28 9.53
CA THR A 89 9.20 22.32 11.00
C THR A 89 9.63 20.98 11.60
N CYS A 90 9.14 19.85 11.06
CA CYS A 90 9.56 18.54 11.53
C CYS A 90 11.05 18.25 11.28
N ARG A 91 11.66 18.86 10.26
CA ARG A 91 13.10 18.77 9.99
C ARG A 91 13.92 19.71 10.87
N SER A 92 13.41 20.89 11.23
CA SER A 92 14.11 21.81 12.14
C SER A 92 14.20 21.24 13.56
N LEU A 93 13.17 20.50 13.98
CA LEU A 93 13.16 19.74 15.23
C LEU A 93 14.16 18.58 15.15
N GLN A 94 15.39 18.82 15.63
CA GLN A 94 16.44 17.79 15.77
C GLN A 94 16.03 16.59 16.65
N ASN A 95 14.88 16.69 17.34
CA ASN A 95 14.30 15.64 18.16
C ASN A 95 13.28 14.82 17.33
N SER A 96 13.51 13.52 17.18
CA SER A 96 12.60 12.59 16.48
C SER A 96 11.28 12.33 17.22
N ASN A 97 11.19 12.72 18.49
CA ASN A 97 10.01 12.56 19.32
C ASN A 97 9.66 13.85 20.10
N PRO A 98 9.27 14.94 19.41
CA PRO A 98 8.86 16.17 20.07
C PRO A 98 7.51 15.97 20.78
N THR A 99 7.24 16.81 21.78
CA THR A 99 5.87 16.98 22.27
C THR A 99 5.05 17.73 21.23
N VAL A 100 3.75 17.48 21.17
CA VAL A 100 2.89 18.19 20.21
C VAL A 100 2.86 19.70 20.46
N GLY A 101 2.97 20.15 21.71
CA GLY A 101 3.13 21.56 22.04
C GLY A 101 4.47 22.15 21.59
N ALA A 102 5.57 21.39 21.66
CA ALA A 102 6.86 21.83 21.13
C ALA A 102 6.83 21.92 19.60
N LEU A 103 6.21 20.96 18.92
CA LEU A 103 5.98 20.99 17.48
C LEU A 103 5.18 22.23 17.06
N ALA A 104 4.07 22.53 17.74
CA ALA A 104 3.26 23.71 17.45
C ALA A 104 4.00 25.03 17.76
N THR A 105 4.83 25.05 18.83
CA THR A 105 5.64 26.22 19.17
C THR A 105 6.66 26.52 18.07
N GLU A 106 7.38 25.50 17.60
CA GLU A 106 8.35 25.63 16.50
C GLU A 106 7.67 25.99 15.18
N PHE A 107 6.50 25.39 14.90
CA PHE A 107 5.74 25.70 13.69
C PHE A 107 5.34 27.18 13.64
N LEU A 108 4.82 27.72 14.75
CA LEU A 108 4.40 29.11 14.82
C LEU A 108 5.57 30.09 14.87
N SER A 109 6.71 29.72 15.48
CA SER A 109 7.89 30.58 15.49
C SER A 109 8.49 30.73 14.09
N ALA A 110 8.44 29.68 13.28
CA ALA A 110 8.98 29.67 11.92
C ALA A 110 8.03 30.29 10.88
N HIS A 111 6.72 30.04 11.01
CA HIS A 111 5.74 30.31 9.95
C HIS A 111 4.54 31.18 10.37
N GLY A 112 4.41 31.50 11.66
CA GLY A 112 3.33 32.35 12.16
C GLY A 112 3.62 33.85 12.05
N LYS A 113 2.66 34.69 12.47
CA LYS A 113 2.90 36.13 12.63
C LYS A 113 4.09 36.39 13.56
N PRO A 114 4.90 37.42 13.27
CA PRO A 114 5.98 37.82 14.17
C PRO A 114 5.42 38.13 15.57
N ASN A 115 6.15 37.69 16.60
CA ASN A 115 5.82 37.84 18.02
C ASN A 115 4.64 37.00 18.56
N ILE A 116 4.09 36.05 17.80
CA ILE A 116 3.14 35.10 18.38
C ILE A 116 3.86 34.07 19.23
N ILE A 117 3.46 33.97 20.50
CA ILE A 117 3.94 32.95 21.43
C ILE A 117 2.82 31.93 21.60
N PHE A 118 3.07 30.67 21.21
CA PHE A 118 2.06 29.59 21.26
C PHE A 118 1.34 29.48 22.61
N ARG A 119 2.08 29.64 23.72
CA ARG A 119 1.55 29.56 25.09
C ARG A 119 0.62 30.70 25.49
N GLU A 120 0.66 31.81 24.77
CA GLU A 120 -0.18 33.00 25.02
C GLU A 120 -1.50 32.96 24.22
N LEU A 121 -1.65 32.01 23.30
CA LEU A 121 -2.88 31.82 22.53
C LEU A 121 -4.00 31.27 23.41
N ASP A 122 -5.24 31.53 23.01
CA ASP A 122 -6.41 30.87 23.60
C ASP A 122 -6.26 29.34 23.54
N GLU A 123 -6.71 28.66 24.59
CA GLU A 123 -6.50 27.23 24.73
C GLU A 123 -7.19 26.41 23.63
N HIS A 124 -8.39 26.82 23.18
CA HIS A 124 -9.05 26.15 22.06
C HIS A 124 -8.26 26.31 20.76
N LEU A 125 -7.65 27.48 20.56
CA LEU A 125 -6.79 27.72 19.40
C LEU A 125 -5.50 26.92 19.46
N GLN A 126 -4.89 26.77 20.64
CA GLN A 126 -3.72 25.89 20.81
C GLN A 126 -4.03 24.45 20.40
N PHE A 127 -5.15 23.91 20.87
CA PHE A 127 -5.58 22.56 20.51
C PHE A 127 -5.94 22.42 19.03
N ALA A 128 -6.63 23.40 18.44
CA ALA A 128 -6.99 23.37 17.03
C ALA A 128 -5.75 23.37 16.12
N ILE A 129 -4.70 24.13 16.46
CA ILE A 129 -3.42 24.12 15.74
C ILE A 129 -2.76 22.74 15.84
N VAL A 130 -2.68 22.18 17.05
CA VAL A 130 -2.08 20.86 17.28
C VAL A 130 -2.84 19.76 16.52
N GLU A 131 -4.16 19.79 16.54
CA GLU A 131 -5.01 18.85 15.79
C GLU A 131 -4.73 18.92 14.29
N ALA A 132 -4.71 20.13 13.70
CA ALA A 132 -4.42 20.33 12.29
C ALA A 132 -3.01 19.82 11.90
N LEU A 133 -2.01 20.04 12.76
CA LEU A 133 -0.65 19.52 12.58
C LEU A 133 -0.63 17.99 12.61
N LEU A 134 -1.29 17.36 13.59
CA LEU A 134 -1.37 15.90 13.68
C LEU A 134 -2.11 15.28 12.50
N HIS A 135 -3.21 15.87 12.05
CA HIS A 135 -3.93 15.41 10.86
C HIS A 135 -3.05 15.46 9.62
N THR A 136 -2.33 16.57 9.44
CA THR A 136 -1.40 16.75 8.33
C THR A 136 -0.30 15.69 8.37
N LEU A 137 0.31 15.45 9.53
CA LEU A 137 1.32 14.42 9.70
C LEU A 137 0.80 13.01 9.42
N CYS A 138 -0.43 12.70 9.86
CA CYS A 138 -1.06 11.41 9.56
C CYS A 138 -1.24 11.23 8.04
N TRP A 139 -1.79 12.23 7.35
CA TRP A 139 -1.96 12.20 5.90
C TRP A 139 -0.63 12.01 5.17
N LEU A 140 0.39 12.79 5.50
CA LEU A 140 1.71 12.72 4.86
C LEU A 140 2.46 11.41 5.17
N SER A 141 2.21 10.82 6.35
CA SER A 141 2.78 9.52 6.71
C SER A 141 2.22 8.37 5.87
N ALA A 142 1.04 8.52 5.28
CA ALA A 142 0.27 7.45 4.63
C ALA A 142 -0.03 6.25 5.56
N THR A 143 0.29 6.33 6.85
CA THR A 143 0.20 5.17 7.75
C THR A 143 -1.20 4.98 8.28
N ILE A 144 -1.84 6.06 8.72
CA ILE A 144 -3.23 6.09 9.17
C ILE A 144 -3.95 7.29 8.55
N MET A 145 -5.26 7.16 8.42
CA MET A 145 -6.12 8.25 7.97
C MET A 145 -6.87 8.81 9.18
N PRO A 146 -6.63 10.06 9.60
CA PRO A 146 -7.41 10.70 10.63
C PRO A 146 -8.82 10.96 10.11
N VAL A 147 -9.80 10.96 11.01
CA VAL A 147 -11.17 11.36 10.74
C VAL A 147 -11.37 12.69 11.44
N VAL A 148 -11.64 13.74 10.67
CA VAL A 148 -11.92 15.05 11.23
C VAL A 148 -13.36 15.05 11.75
N GLU A 149 -13.48 15.06 13.07
CA GLU A 149 -14.76 15.16 13.77
C GLU A 149 -14.69 16.35 14.73
N LYS A 150 -15.79 17.09 14.88
CA LYS A 150 -15.85 18.17 15.86
C LYS A 150 -15.88 17.57 17.25
N HIS A 151 -14.82 17.81 18.02
CA HIS A 151 -14.73 17.33 19.39
C HIS A 151 -14.65 18.48 20.38
N ASP A 152 -15.37 18.33 21.48
CA ASP A 152 -15.23 19.19 22.65
C ASP A 152 -13.96 18.82 23.42
N LEU A 153 -13.39 19.79 24.13
CA LEU A 153 -12.25 19.55 25.02
C LEU A 153 -12.70 18.67 26.19
N VAL A 154 -11.86 17.69 26.55
CA VAL A 154 -12.12 16.74 27.64
C VAL A 154 -11.04 16.87 28.70
N ASP A 155 -11.45 16.91 29.96
CA ASP A 155 -10.53 16.85 31.10
C ASP A 155 -10.03 15.41 31.31
N VAL A 156 -8.72 15.19 31.15
CA VAL A 156 -8.07 13.89 31.35
C VAL A 156 -7.31 13.89 32.67
N ARG A 157 -7.60 12.91 33.53
CA ARG A 157 -6.83 12.70 34.77
C ARG A 157 -5.49 12.05 34.44
N THR A 158 -4.40 12.75 34.76
CA THR A 158 -3.02 12.23 34.68
C THR A 158 -2.47 12.01 36.09
N SER A 159 -1.34 11.30 36.21
CA SER A 159 -0.64 11.14 37.49
C SER A 159 -0.17 12.46 38.10
N LYS A 160 -0.07 13.53 37.31
CA LYS A 160 0.34 14.88 37.72
C LYS A 160 -0.83 15.85 37.92
N GLY A 161 -2.09 15.37 37.84
CA GLY A 161 -3.30 16.19 37.97
C GLY A 161 -4.21 16.12 36.75
N THR A 162 -5.23 16.97 36.70
CA THR A 162 -6.12 17.11 35.54
C THR A 162 -5.44 17.92 34.45
N ALA A 163 -5.28 17.32 33.27
CA ALA A 163 -4.79 18.00 32.07
C ALA A 163 -5.90 18.03 31.03
N LYS A 164 -6.07 19.16 30.35
CA LYS A 164 -6.98 19.27 29.22
C LYS A 164 -6.41 18.52 28.02
N ALA A 165 -7.29 17.84 27.29
CA ALA A 165 -6.95 17.09 26.10
C ALA A 165 -8.07 17.22 25.06
N PHE A 166 -7.72 17.02 23.79
CA PHE A 166 -8.68 16.82 22.72
C PHE A 166 -8.67 15.35 22.28
N SER A 167 -9.68 14.95 21.52
CA SER A 167 -9.77 13.61 20.97
C SER A 167 -9.25 13.59 19.53
N LEU A 168 -8.27 12.74 19.25
CA LEU A 168 -7.83 12.42 17.89
C LEU A 168 -8.53 11.13 17.44
N THR A 169 -9.33 11.23 16.40
CA THR A 169 -10.05 10.10 15.81
C THR A 169 -9.35 9.65 14.52
N ALA A 170 -9.09 8.35 14.36
CA ALA A 170 -8.41 7.81 13.19
C ALA A 170 -8.95 6.42 12.80
N LEU A 171 -8.87 6.11 11.50
CA LEU A 171 -9.14 4.77 10.98
C LEU A 171 -7.86 3.93 11.05
N TYR A 172 -7.97 2.78 11.70
CA TYR A 172 -6.91 1.77 11.80
C TYR A 172 -7.51 0.38 11.55
N ASN A 173 -7.01 -0.36 10.55
CA ASN A 173 -7.56 -1.67 10.17
C ASN A 173 -9.09 -1.65 9.92
N GLY A 174 -9.60 -0.57 9.33
CA GLY A 174 -11.04 -0.39 9.10
C GLY A 174 -11.88 -0.15 10.37
N LYS A 175 -11.24 0.08 11.52
CA LYS A 175 -11.91 0.43 12.78
C LYS A 175 -11.59 1.87 13.15
N THR A 176 -12.59 2.59 13.65
CA THR A 176 -12.41 3.93 14.20
C THR A 176 -11.83 3.83 15.60
N ILE A 177 -10.71 4.52 15.83
CA ILE A 177 -9.98 4.57 17.10
C ILE A 177 -9.97 6.02 17.58
N ILE A 178 -10.23 6.19 18.88
CA ILE A 178 -10.31 7.48 19.55
C ILE A 178 -9.16 7.55 20.56
N CYS A 179 -8.31 8.57 20.47
CA CYS A 179 -7.16 8.75 21.34
C CYS A 179 -7.13 10.16 21.94
N SER A 180 -7.11 10.28 23.27
CA SER A 180 -6.98 11.58 23.94
C SER A 180 -5.56 12.13 23.86
N VAL A 181 -5.39 13.35 23.38
CA VAL A 181 -4.10 14.03 23.17
C VAL A 181 -4.00 15.27 24.05
N ALA A 182 -2.98 15.31 24.91
CA ALA A 182 -2.62 16.48 25.70
C ALA A 182 -1.40 17.19 25.10
N LEU A 183 -1.25 18.50 25.32
CA LEU A 183 -0.16 19.30 24.73
C LEU A 183 1.26 18.82 25.09
N ASN A 184 1.39 18.17 26.25
CA ASN A 184 2.64 17.58 26.72
C ASN A 184 2.88 16.14 26.23
N SER A 185 1.94 15.54 25.49
CA SER A 185 2.10 14.21 24.91
C SER A 185 3.18 14.24 23.84
N THR A 186 4.07 13.25 23.84
CA THR A 186 4.99 13.06 22.71
C THR A 186 4.27 12.40 21.54
N LEU A 187 4.77 12.61 20.31
CA LEU A 187 4.21 11.95 19.13
C LEU A 187 4.21 10.42 19.30
N SER A 188 5.30 9.86 19.83
CA SER A 188 5.40 8.43 20.09
C SER A 188 4.30 7.93 21.03
N ASP A 189 4.03 8.66 22.12
CA ASP A 189 3.01 8.26 23.10
C ASP A 189 1.61 8.27 22.49
N ILE A 190 1.33 9.21 21.59
CA ILE A 190 0.03 9.31 20.90
C ILE A 190 -0.13 8.11 19.97
N PHE A 191 0.82 7.89 19.07
CA PHE A 191 0.73 6.82 18.07
C PHE A 191 0.85 5.42 18.68
N GLN A 192 1.60 5.27 19.77
CA GLN A 192 1.63 4.04 20.55
C GLN A 192 0.27 3.76 21.20
N ARG A 193 -0.41 4.77 21.75
CA ARG A 193 -1.77 4.61 22.29
C ARG A 193 -2.79 4.24 21.22
N ILE A 194 -2.71 4.86 20.04
CA ILE A 194 -3.56 4.48 18.88
C ILE A 194 -3.34 3.01 18.54
N ASN A 195 -2.09 2.59 18.40
CA ASN A 195 -1.74 1.20 18.11
C ASN A 195 -2.24 0.23 19.20
N GLN A 196 -2.03 0.56 20.48
CA GLN A 196 -2.50 -0.24 21.61
C GLN A 196 -4.03 -0.37 21.66
N ALA A 197 -4.76 0.68 21.31
CA ALA A 197 -6.21 0.65 21.22
C ALA A 197 -6.71 -0.15 20.00
N ALA A 198 -5.94 -0.15 18.91
CA ALA A 198 -6.33 -0.79 17.67
C ALA A 198 -5.99 -2.28 17.59
N VAL A 199 -4.87 -2.69 18.19
CA VAL A 199 -4.44 -4.08 18.24
C VAL A 199 -5.17 -4.77 19.38
N PRO A 200 -6.02 -5.78 19.11
CA PRO A 200 -6.63 -6.57 20.18
C PRO A 200 -5.54 -7.09 21.09
N THR A 201 -5.69 -6.88 22.40
CA THR A 201 -4.80 -7.44 23.40
C THR A 201 -4.63 -8.93 23.09
N PRO A 202 -3.40 -9.47 23.04
CA PRO A 202 -3.13 -10.86 22.63
C PRO A 202 -3.87 -11.95 23.41
N MET A 203 -4.66 -11.61 24.42
CA MET A 203 -5.45 -12.54 25.21
C MET A 203 -6.68 -13.09 24.46
N ASP A 204 -7.18 -12.42 23.42
CA ASP A 204 -8.41 -12.86 22.72
C ASP A 204 -8.18 -13.48 21.34
N MET A 205 -6.97 -13.34 20.82
CA MET A 205 -6.58 -14.10 19.63
C MET A 205 -5.88 -15.37 20.09
N ASP A 206 -6.26 -16.49 19.47
CA ASP A 206 -5.58 -17.80 19.45
C ASP A 206 -4.10 -17.70 18.96
N GLY A 207 -3.35 -16.67 19.37
CA GLY A 207 -1.99 -16.37 18.95
C GLY A 207 -1.01 -17.48 19.32
N ASN A 208 -1.20 -18.09 20.50
CA ASN A 208 -0.47 -19.30 20.86
C ASN A 208 -0.81 -20.49 19.95
N ARG A 209 -2.06 -20.62 19.51
CA ARG A 209 -2.46 -21.66 18.54
C ARG A 209 -1.88 -21.40 17.15
N LEU A 210 -1.91 -20.17 16.66
CA LEU A 210 -1.35 -19.77 15.37
C LEU A 210 0.17 -20.01 15.30
N THR A 211 0.91 -19.71 16.37
CA THR A 211 2.37 -19.95 16.39
C THR A 211 2.73 -21.42 16.62
N CYS A 212 1.89 -22.18 17.33
CA CYS A 212 2.16 -23.59 17.64
C CYS A 212 1.79 -24.53 16.48
N ALA A 213 0.70 -24.24 15.74
CA ALA A 213 0.19 -25.14 14.70
C ALA A 213 0.94 -25.05 13.37
N THR A 214 1.32 -23.84 12.93
CA THR A 214 1.94 -23.62 11.61
C THR A 214 3.43 -23.28 11.65
N GLY A 215 3.99 -23.05 12.85
CA GLY A 215 5.33 -22.51 13.00
C GLY A 215 5.46 -21.09 12.42
N ASP A 216 6.70 -20.60 12.33
CA ASP A 216 7.00 -19.28 11.77
C ASP A 216 7.20 -19.31 10.24
N VAL A 217 7.06 -20.47 9.61
CA VAL A 217 7.34 -20.65 8.18
C VAL A 217 6.08 -20.33 7.37
N LEU A 218 6.21 -19.33 6.50
CA LEU A 218 5.28 -19.01 5.44
C LEU A 218 5.62 -19.85 4.21
N HIS A 219 4.66 -20.68 3.80
CA HIS A 219 4.70 -21.44 2.58
C HIS A 219 4.09 -20.61 1.45
N GLU A 220 4.90 -20.28 0.44
CA GLU A 220 4.46 -19.51 -0.75
C GLU A 220 3.12 -20.02 -1.33
N PRO A 221 2.91 -21.35 -1.51
CA PRO A 221 1.66 -21.89 -2.05
C PRO A 221 0.40 -21.48 -1.29
N CYS A 222 0.49 -21.25 0.02
CA CYS A 222 -0.64 -20.96 0.91
C CYS A 222 -1.01 -19.48 0.94
N VAL A 223 -0.09 -18.60 0.55
CA VAL A 223 -0.26 -17.14 0.64
C VAL A 223 -0.34 -16.45 -0.71
N THR A 224 0.01 -17.14 -1.81
CA THR A 224 -0.10 -16.55 -3.15
C THR A 224 -1.53 -16.15 -3.50
N TYR A 225 -1.69 -15.01 -4.17
CA TYR A 225 -3.00 -14.50 -4.55
C TYR A 225 -3.78 -15.46 -5.45
N ALA A 226 -3.11 -16.17 -6.37
CA ALA A 226 -3.77 -17.18 -7.20
C ALA A 226 -4.41 -18.30 -6.36
N SER A 227 -3.71 -18.83 -5.36
CA SER A 227 -4.26 -19.84 -4.45
C SER A 227 -5.38 -19.28 -3.58
N LEU A 228 -5.18 -18.10 -2.99
CA LEU A 228 -6.18 -17.44 -2.14
C LEU A 228 -7.47 -17.13 -2.91
N ARG A 229 -7.36 -16.60 -4.14
CA ARG A 229 -8.50 -16.32 -5.01
C ARG A 229 -9.20 -17.60 -5.43
N LYS A 230 -8.45 -18.62 -5.86
CA LYS A 230 -9.00 -19.86 -6.41
C LYS A 230 -9.69 -20.72 -5.34
N TYR A 231 -9.08 -20.89 -4.18
CA TYR A 231 -9.54 -21.84 -3.17
C TYR A 231 -10.34 -21.18 -2.05
N ALA A 232 -9.95 -19.97 -1.65
CA ALA A 232 -10.58 -19.26 -0.54
C ALA A 232 -11.48 -18.11 -1.00
N GLY A 233 -11.60 -17.87 -2.31
CA GLY A 233 -12.45 -16.81 -2.86
C GLY A 233 -12.03 -15.40 -2.45
N VAL A 234 -10.75 -15.21 -2.09
CA VAL A 234 -10.25 -13.92 -1.59
C VAL A 234 -10.27 -12.87 -2.70
N ARG A 235 -10.86 -11.71 -2.42
CA ARG A 235 -10.84 -10.53 -3.29
C ARG A 235 -9.84 -9.51 -2.79
N LEU A 236 -9.25 -8.71 -3.67
CA LEU A 236 -8.40 -7.60 -3.26
C LEU A 236 -9.23 -6.34 -3.00
N LYS A 237 -8.81 -5.58 -2.01
CA LYS A 237 -9.22 -4.20 -1.79
C LYS A 237 -7.99 -3.32 -1.76
N TRP A 238 -7.95 -2.30 -2.60
CA TRP A 238 -6.84 -1.37 -2.62
C TRP A 238 -7.05 -0.27 -1.58
N VAL A 239 -6.12 -0.17 -0.63
CA VAL A 239 -6.22 0.79 0.49
C VAL A 239 -5.12 1.85 0.39
N SER A 240 -5.42 3.06 0.84
CA SER A 240 -4.47 4.18 0.90
C SER A 240 -3.74 4.31 2.24
N SER A 241 -4.15 3.56 3.26
CA SER A 241 -3.54 3.54 4.58
C SER A 241 -2.60 2.34 4.72
N LEU A 242 -1.35 2.57 5.11
CA LEU A 242 -0.37 1.50 5.35
C LEU A 242 -0.81 0.58 6.50
N SER A 243 -1.49 1.15 7.50
CA SER A 243 -2.00 0.39 8.64
C SER A 243 -3.01 -0.66 8.25
N GLU A 244 -3.68 -0.57 7.10
CA GLU A 244 -4.63 -1.56 6.60
C GLU A 244 -3.99 -2.63 5.71
N HIS A 245 -2.70 -2.51 5.39
CA HIS A 245 -1.99 -3.45 4.51
C HIS A 245 -2.00 -4.88 5.05
N LEU A 246 -2.41 -5.84 4.23
CA LEU A 246 -2.57 -7.26 4.58
C LEU A 246 -3.65 -7.52 5.64
N SER A 247 -4.58 -6.58 5.86
CA SER A 247 -5.76 -6.86 6.67
C SER A 247 -6.69 -7.78 5.90
N LEU A 248 -6.97 -8.97 6.44
CA LEU A 248 -7.89 -9.94 5.86
C LEU A 248 -9.19 -9.94 6.67
N ASP A 249 -10.28 -9.54 6.03
CA ASP A 249 -11.62 -9.76 6.57
C ASP A 249 -12.10 -11.16 6.18
N ARG A 250 -12.17 -12.05 7.18
CA ARG A 250 -12.59 -13.46 7.02
C ARG A 250 -14.06 -13.62 6.69
N ASN A 251 -14.90 -12.61 6.97
CA ASN A 251 -16.33 -12.69 6.71
C ASN A 251 -16.64 -12.34 5.25
N THR A 252 -15.94 -11.36 4.70
CA THR A 252 -16.14 -10.87 3.33
C THR A 252 -15.13 -11.43 2.32
N ASN A 253 -14.15 -12.19 2.82
CA ASN A 253 -12.99 -12.70 2.11
C ASN A 253 -12.26 -11.58 1.35
N VAL A 254 -12.10 -10.42 1.97
CA VAL A 254 -11.42 -9.27 1.36
C VAL A 254 -10.05 -9.09 1.99
N LEU A 255 -9.02 -9.08 1.16
CA LEU A 255 -7.64 -8.79 1.52
C LEU A 255 -7.29 -7.35 1.11
N SER A 256 -7.05 -6.49 2.09
CA SER A 256 -6.61 -5.12 1.88
C SER A 256 -5.13 -5.05 1.51
N VAL A 257 -4.79 -4.38 0.41
CA VAL A 257 -3.41 -4.21 -0.08
C VAL A 257 -3.12 -2.72 -0.29
N PHE A 258 -2.00 -2.23 0.26
CA PHE A 258 -1.65 -0.82 0.22
C PHE A 258 -1.21 -0.43 -1.19
N ARG A 259 -1.90 0.52 -1.82
CA ARG A 259 -1.82 0.77 -3.27
C ARG A 259 -0.63 1.62 -3.75
N TYR A 260 0.24 2.08 -2.87
CA TYR A 260 1.36 2.97 -3.24
C TYR A 260 2.76 2.39 -2.90
N PRO A 261 3.13 1.20 -3.41
CA PRO A 261 4.46 0.64 -3.13
C PRO A 261 5.62 1.54 -3.57
N SER A 262 5.44 2.47 -4.53
CA SER A 262 6.39 3.54 -4.87
C SER A 262 6.74 4.41 -3.67
N VAL A 263 5.75 4.78 -2.84
CA VAL A 263 5.98 5.58 -1.62
C VAL A 263 6.92 4.82 -0.68
N CYS A 264 6.68 3.52 -0.50
CA CYS A 264 7.56 2.66 0.29
C CYS A 264 8.97 2.55 -0.33
N ALA A 265 9.06 2.35 -1.64
CA ALA A 265 10.34 2.22 -2.33
C ALA A 265 11.21 3.49 -2.16
N VAL A 266 10.61 4.67 -2.33
CA VAL A 266 11.35 5.92 -2.20
C VAL A 266 11.72 6.21 -0.76
N ARG A 267 10.89 5.88 0.23
CA ARG A 267 11.27 5.99 1.65
C ARG A 267 12.46 5.12 2.01
N VAL A 268 12.59 3.94 1.39
CA VAL A 268 13.76 3.06 1.58
C VAL A 268 15.02 3.66 0.95
N LEU A 269 14.88 4.34 -0.18
CA LEU A 269 16.01 4.94 -0.90
C LEU A 269 16.42 6.31 -0.36
N ASN A 270 15.49 7.03 0.29
CA ASN A 270 15.74 8.36 0.82
C ASN A 270 16.64 8.29 2.05
N ARG A 271 17.86 8.85 1.94
CA ARG A 271 18.81 8.96 3.05
C ARG A 271 18.50 10.10 4.01
N ASN A 272 17.78 11.12 3.55
CA ASN A 272 17.41 12.29 4.34
C ASN A 272 15.93 12.20 4.75
N LYS A 273 15.65 11.31 5.69
CA LYS A 273 14.28 11.02 6.12
C LYS A 273 13.77 12.09 7.07
N CYS A 274 12.47 12.36 7.01
CA CYS A 274 11.79 13.09 8.07
C CYS A 274 11.58 12.14 9.26
N GLU A 275 12.47 12.23 10.25
CA GLU A 275 12.47 11.35 11.45
C GLU A 275 11.12 11.34 12.19
N VAL A 276 10.43 12.48 12.22
CA VAL A 276 9.08 12.57 12.81
C VAL A 276 8.10 11.64 12.10
N ILE A 277 8.04 11.67 10.77
CA ILE A 277 7.13 10.81 9.98
C ILE A 277 7.53 9.34 10.09
N ALA A 278 8.83 9.06 10.06
CA ALA A 278 9.33 7.70 10.28
C ALA A 278 8.87 7.15 11.63
N ASN A 279 8.97 7.97 12.69
CA ASN A 279 8.51 7.61 14.02
C ASN A 279 7.00 7.31 14.08
N ILE A 280 6.16 8.05 13.35
CA ILE A 280 4.72 7.73 13.22
C ILE A 280 4.52 6.32 12.69
N THR A 281 5.18 5.99 11.57
CA THR A 281 5.08 4.67 10.94
C THR A 281 5.53 3.56 11.90
N ASN A 282 6.68 3.74 12.56
CA ASN A 282 7.27 2.76 13.46
C ASN A 282 6.41 2.49 14.70
N ARG A 283 5.76 3.53 15.25
CA ARG A 283 4.93 3.39 16.46
C ARG A 283 3.57 2.77 16.17
N LEU A 284 3.04 2.98 14.96
CA LEU A 284 1.77 2.40 14.52
C LEU A 284 1.90 0.97 13.99
N LEU A 285 3.07 0.62 13.45
CA LEU A 285 3.35 -0.69 12.86
C LEU A 285 4.62 -1.34 13.43
N PRO A 286 4.77 -1.45 14.77
CA PRO A 286 5.97 -2.01 15.36
C PRO A 286 6.07 -3.50 15.03
N GLY A 287 7.28 -3.96 14.76
CA GLY A 287 7.64 -5.37 14.86
C GLY A 287 7.30 -5.87 16.26
N ARG A 288 6.50 -6.94 16.37
CA ARG A 288 6.05 -7.44 17.68
C ARG A 288 7.18 -8.04 18.53
N HIS A 289 8.36 -8.24 17.95
CA HIS A 289 9.51 -8.78 18.62
C HIS A 289 10.59 -7.70 18.63
N TYR A 290 10.97 -7.22 19.82
CA TYR A 290 12.14 -6.38 20.10
C TYR A 290 12.01 -4.86 20.13
N ALA A 291 10.88 -4.23 19.81
CA ALA A 291 10.75 -2.79 20.07
C ALA A 291 10.73 -2.49 21.59
N ARG A 292 11.92 -2.34 22.18
CA ARG A 292 12.05 -1.65 23.46
C ARG A 292 11.41 -0.27 23.28
N PRO A 293 10.76 0.30 24.30
CA PRO A 293 10.11 1.61 24.19
C PRO A 293 11.00 2.71 23.57
N ASN A 294 12.33 2.55 23.71
CA ASN A 294 13.34 3.52 23.29
C ASN A 294 14.07 3.17 21.98
N GLU A 295 13.87 1.98 21.39
CA GLU A 295 14.48 1.62 20.11
C GLU A 295 13.50 1.96 19.00
N VAL A 296 13.80 3.03 18.25
CA VAL A 296 13.07 3.37 17.03
C VAL A 296 13.48 2.34 15.98
N GLU A 297 12.57 1.44 15.63
CA GLU A 297 12.76 0.57 14.47
C GLU A 297 13.00 1.41 13.21
N ASN A 298 13.68 0.87 12.22
CA ASN A 298 13.93 1.62 10.99
C ASN A 298 12.67 1.57 10.11
N GLU A 299 12.05 2.72 9.76
CA GLU A 299 10.86 2.78 8.88
C GLU A 299 11.10 2.03 7.56
N GLU A 300 12.36 1.98 7.12
CA GLU A 300 12.79 1.18 5.97
C GLU A 300 12.32 -0.27 6.07
N ASN A 301 12.31 -0.87 7.27
CA ASN A 301 11.91 -2.25 7.48
C ASN A 301 10.44 -2.44 7.11
N VAL A 302 9.53 -1.54 7.54
CA VAL A 302 8.09 -1.64 7.23
C VAL A 302 7.86 -1.46 5.73
N CYS A 303 8.52 -0.47 5.13
CA CYS A 303 8.42 -0.21 3.70
C CYS A 303 8.98 -1.36 2.85
N GLN A 304 10.10 -1.95 3.26
CA GLN A 304 10.70 -3.14 2.66
C GLN A 304 9.76 -4.34 2.75
N GLN A 305 9.10 -4.53 3.89
CA GLN A 305 8.12 -5.60 4.07
C GLN A 305 6.91 -5.47 3.16
N VAL A 306 6.43 -4.26 2.92
CA VAL A 306 5.35 -4.01 1.96
C VAL A 306 5.79 -4.45 0.57
N ILE A 307 6.97 -4.03 0.12
CA ILE A 307 7.47 -4.41 -1.21
C ILE A 307 7.69 -5.93 -1.30
N LEU A 308 8.20 -6.53 -0.23
CA LEU A 308 8.38 -7.97 -0.14
C LEU A 308 7.04 -8.73 -0.12
N SER A 309 5.99 -8.17 0.48
CA SER A 309 4.67 -8.80 0.51
C SER A 309 4.03 -8.82 -0.88
N TYR A 310 4.23 -7.78 -1.69
CA TYR A 310 3.83 -7.79 -3.10
C TYR A 310 4.50 -8.92 -3.86
N ARG A 311 5.80 -9.15 -3.62
CA ARG A 311 6.52 -10.28 -4.22
C ARG A 311 5.94 -11.60 -3.75
N LEU A 312 5.69 -11.76 -2.46
CA LEU A 312 5.13 -12.98 -1.87
C LEU A 312 3.73 -13.31 -2.42
N LEU A 313 2.83 -12.32 -2.46
CA LEU A 313 1.45 -12.50 -2.91
C LEU A 313 1.37 -12.71 -4.43
N PHE A 314 2.10 -11.89 -5.20
CA PHE A 314 1.87 -11.74 -6.63
C PHE A 314 3.06 -12.15 -7.49
N GLY A 315 4.28 -11.90 -7.01
CA GLY A 315 5.52 -12.08 -7.77
C GLY A 315 5.98 -13.52 -7.91
N GLN A 316 5.67 -14.42 -6.97
CA GLN A 316 6.22 -15.79 -6.98
C GLN A 316 5.59 -16.70 -8.05
N SER A 317 4.30 -16.57 -8.33
CA SER A 317 3.60 -17.47 -9.26
C SER A 317 3.13 -16.75 -10.53
N THR A 318 3.34 -17.37 -11.70
CA THR A 318 2.84 -16.85 -12.99
C THR A 318 1.33 -16.65 -12.97
N ALA A 319 0.62 -17.57 -12.29
CA ALA A 319 -0.82 -17.46 -12.12
C ALA A 319 -1.20 -16.21 -11.33
N SER A 320 -0.50 -15.89 -10.23
CA SER A 320 -0.78 -14.70 -9.44
C SER A 320 -0.49 -13.41 -10.23
N ARG A 321 0.61 -13.39 -11.00
CA ARG A 321 0.96 -12.24 -11.87
C ARG A 321 -0.14 -11.98 -12.91
N ASN A 322 -0.60 -13.03 -13.58
CA ASN A 322 -1.64 -12.90 -14.60
C ASN A 322 -2.97 -12.46 -13.98
N ARG A 323 -3.35 -13.05 -12.83
CA ARG A 323 -4.56 -12.68 -12.10
C ARG A 323 -4.55 -11.22 -11.65
N LEU A 324 -3.42 -10.75 -11.12
CA LEU A 324 -3.29 -9.34 -10.73
C LEU A 324 -3.39 -8.42 -11.96
N LYS A 325 -2.77 -8.78 -13.08
CA LYS A 325 -2.90 -8.00 -14.33
C LYS A 325 -4.34 -7.95 -14.84
N GLU A 326 -5.07 -9.06 -14.79
CA GLU A 326 -6.50 -9.12 -15.13
C GLU A 326 -7.31 -8.17 -14.23
N GLU A 327 -7.14 -8.25 -12.91
CA GLU A 327 -7.87 -7.42 -11.95
C GLU A 327 -7.54 -5.93 -12.07
N LEU A 328 -6.28 -5.59 -12.35
CA LEU A 328 -5.90 -4.20 -12.63
C LEU A 328 -6.60 -3.67 -13.89
N VAL A 329 -6.73 -4.47 -14.94
CA VAL A 329 -7.45 -4.09 -16.16
C VAL A 329 -8.95 -3.92 -15.89
N GLU A 330 -9.58 -4.84 -15.18
CA GLU A 330 -10.99 -4.75 -14.79
C GLU A 330 -11.29 -3.47 -13.97
N LEU A 331 -10.37 -3.07 -13.09
CA LEU A 331 -10.48 -1.83 -12.32
C LEU A 331 -10.36 -0.56 -13.20
N VAL A 332 -9.47 -0.56 -14.20
CA VAL A 332 -9.39 0.55 -15.18
C VAL A 332 -10.71 0.68 -15.93
N GLU A 333 -11.25 -0.45 -16.40
CA GLU A 333 -12.43 -0.48 -17.26
C GLU A 333 -13.68 -0.04 -16.50
N SER A 334 -13.88 -0.53 -15.27
CA SER A 334 -15.01 -0.13 -14.41
C SER A 334 -14.94 1.36 -14.02
N THR A 335 -13.75 1.89 -13.75
CA THR A 335 -13.55 3.32 -13.47
C THR A 335 -13.88 4.18 -14.71
N ALA A 336 -13.47 3.73 -15.90
CA ALA A 336 -13.75 4.44 -17.15
C ALA A 336 -15.24 4.44 -17.49
N GLU A 337 -15.96 3.35 -17.22
CA GLU A 337 -17.40 3.25 -17.46
C GLU A 337 -18.21 4.13 -16.50
N SER A 338 -17.86 4.15 -15.21
CA SER A 338 -18.46 5.06 -14.22
C SER A 338 -18.29 6.52 -14.62
N THR A 339 -17.09 6.89 -15.10
CA THR A 339 -16.81 8.27 -15.55
C THR A 339 -17.59 8.65 -16.82
N ARG A 340 -17.90 7.68 -17.70
CA ARG A 340 -18.63 7.94 -18.95
C ARG A 340 -20.10 8.29 -18.72
N ASN A 341 -20.68 7.78 -17.64
CA ASN A 341 -22.10 7.95 -17.31
C ASN A 341 -22.34 9.08 -16.30
N GLY A 342 -21.28 9.68 -15.74
CA GLY A 342 -21.35 10.89 -14.90
C GLY A 342 -21.15 12.19 -15.70
N PRO A 343 -21.69 13.34 -15.24
CA PRO A 343 -21.54 14.64 -15.91
C PRO A 343 -20.12 15.25 -15.79
N PHE A 344 -19.15 14.54 -15.20
CA PHE A 344 -17.79 15.03 -14.98
C PHE A 344 -16.79 14.29 -15.87
N VAL A 345 -16.53 14.85 -17.06
CA VAL A 345 -15.45 14.39 -17.93
C VAL A 345 -14.12 14.84 -17.33
N LEU A 346 -13.44 13.94 -16.61
CA LEU A 346 -12.03 14.11 -16.29
C LEU A 346 -11.25 14.09 -17.61
N ARG A 347 -10.88 15.28 -18.08
CA ARG A 347 -10.05 15.51 -19.26
C ARG A 347 -8.61 15.09 -18.93
N CYS A 348 -8.34 13.79 -18.88
CA CYS A 348 -6.98 13.28 -18.91
C CYS A 348 -6.30 13.86 -20.16
N THR A 349 -5.29 14.69 -19.92
CA THR A 349 -4.62 15.50 -20.93
C THR A 349 -4.08 14.62 -22.07
N GLY A 350 -4.16 15.13 -23.30
CA GLY A 350 -4.01 14.37 -24.56
C GLY A 350 -2.68 13.64 -24.79
N LYS A 351 -1.72 13.68 -23.85
CA LYS A 351 -0.45 12.94 -23.93
C LYS A 351 -0.54 11.51 -23.38
N ALA A 352 -1.49 11.20 -22.49
CA ALA A 352 -1.68 9.83 -21.98
C ALA A 352 -2.28 8.87 -23.03
N ARG A 353 -3.01 9.37 -24.03
CA ARG A 353 -3.52 8.53 -25.15
C ARG A 353 -2.41 7.93 -26.01
N ASN A 354 -1.25 8.60 -26.10
CA ASN A 354 -0.14 8.10 -26.91
C ASN A 354 0.74 7.12 -26.11
N ALA A 355 0.94 7.35 -24.82
CA ALA A 355 1.57 6.37 -23.93
C ALA A 355 0.74 5.07 -23.84
N TRP A 356 -0.58 5.21 -23.69
CA TRP A 356 -1.50 4.05 -23.74
C TRP A 356 -1.58 3.42 -25.12
N LYS A 357 -1.39 4.14 -26.24
CA LYS A 357 -1.28 3.53 -27.57
C LYS A 357 0.02 2.74 -27.74
N VAL A 358 1.14 3.15 -27.12
CA VAL A 358 2.41 2.42 -27.13
C VAL A 358 2.34 1.16 -26.26
N ILE A 359 1.74 1.28 -25.06
CA ILE A 359 1.43 0.13 -24.20
C ILE A 359 0.46 -0.80 -24.95
N ARG A 360 -0.60 -0.27 -25.56
CA ARG A 360 -1.59 -1.04 -26.31
C ARG A 360 -1.03 -1.61 -27.62
N SER A 361 -0.04 -0.99 -28.27
CA SER A 361 0.60 -1.54 -29.47
C SER A 361 1.61 -2.65 -29.16
N GLN A 362 2.26 -2.60 -27.99
CA GLN A 362 3.04 -3.74 -27.51
C GLN A 362 2.15 -4.87 -26.96
N TRP A 363 0.96 -4.55 -26.43
CA TRP A 363 -0.01 -5.53 -25.94
C TRP A 363 -0.92 -6.12 -27.03
N ALA A 364 -1.13 -5.43 -28.15
CA ALA A 364 -2.01 -5.86 -29.24
C ALA A 364 -1.47 -7.04 -30.08
N LEU A 365 -0.18 -7.39 -29.96
CA LEU A 365 0.39 -8.55 -30.64
C LEU A 365 0.09 -9.88 -29.93
N PHE A 366 -0.51 -9.87 -28.73
CA PHE A 366 -0.70 -11.11 -27.95
C PHE A 366 -2.15 -11.56 -27.71
N TRP A 367 -3.18 -10.71 -27.89
CA TRP A 367 -4.57 -11.13 -27.62
C TRP A 367 -5.57 -10.60 -28.66
N GLN A 368 -5.96 -11.46 -29.60
CA GLN A 368 -7.19 -11.33 -30.37
C GLN A 368 -8.31 -12.12 -29.68
N SER A 369 -9.35 -11.46 -29.19
CA SER A 369 -10.70 -12.03 -29.20
C SER A 369 -11.75 -10.93 -29.25
N LYS A 370 -12.68 -11.10 -30.18
CA LYS A 370 -13.68 -10.16 -30.69
C LYS A 370 -14.98 -10.09 -29.88
N ILE A 371 -15.01 -10.61 -28.64
CA ILE A 371 -16.26 -10.80 -27.89
C ILE A 371 -16.30 -9.86 -26.68
N PHE A 372 -16.53 -8.56 -26.90
CA PHE A 372 -16.76 -7.64 -25.77
C PHE A 372 -17.52 -6.38 -26.17
N ARG A 373 -18.60 -6.52 -26.96
CA ARG A 373 -19.36 -5.34 -27.41
C ARG A 373 -20.87 -5.43 -27.28
N LYS A 374 -21.43 -6.32 -26.43
CA LYS A 374 -22.89 -6.47 -26.40
C LYS A 374 -23.60 -6.68 -25.07
N LEU A 375 -22.96 -6.55 -23.91
CA LEU A 375 -23.66 -6.67 -22.65
C LEU A 375 -23.13 -5.67 -21.64
N LEU A 376 -23.84 -4.55 -21.48
CA LEU A 376 -24.35 -4.09 -20.18
C LEU A 376 -25.11 -2.77 -20.37
N LYS A 377 -26.34 -2.76 -19.87
CA LYS A 377 -27.25 -1.63 -19.76
C LYS A 377 -27.97 -1.80 -18.41
N ASP A 378 -27.98 -0.71 -17.63
CA ASP A 378 -28.71 -0.46 -16.37
C ASP A 378 -28.24 -1.30 -15.14
N GLU A 379 -28.16 -0.84 -13.88
CA GLU A 379 -28.75 0.28 -13.14
C GLU A 379 -27.77 0.89 -12.10
N SER A 380 -28.16 2.07 -11.59
CA SER A 380 -27.52 2.89 -10.57
C SER A 380 -27.45 2.28 -9.16
N GLY A 381 -26.27 2.35 -8.57
CA GLY A 381 -26.06 2.34 -7.12
C GLY A 381 -24.86 3.22 -6.80
N GLU A 382 -24.98 4.03 -5.76
CA GLU A 382 -23.92 4.91 -5.23
C GLU A 382 -22.72 4.06 -4.82
N SER A 383 -21.79 3.86 -5.75
CA SER A 383 -20.54 3.17 -5.46
C SER A 383 -19.57 4.19 -4.92
N THR A 384 -19.08 3.96 -3.70
CA THR A 384 -17.80 4.48 -3.27
C THR A 384 -16.80 3.95 -4.28
N ALA A 385 -16.49 4.74 -5.31
CA ALA A 385 -15.54 4.37 -6.35
C ALA A 385 -14.19 4.12 -5.66
N GLU A 386 -13.94 2.85 -5.34
CA GLU A 386 -12.66 2.40 -4.80
C GLU A 386 -11.62 2.77 -5.83
N SER A 387 -10.80 3.75 -5.48
CA SER A 387 -9.90 4.38 -6.44
C SER A 387 -8.80 3.39 -6.80
N MET A 388 -8.67 3.16 -8.10
CA MET A 388 -7.74 2.23 -8.72
C MET A 388 -6.32 2.37 -8.14
N PRO A 389 -5.55 1.28 -8.01
CA PRO A 389 -4.12 1.35 -7.78
C PRO A 389 -3.43 1.95 -9.01
N ASP A 390 -3.16 3.24 -8.97
CA ASP A 390 -2.52 3.96 -10.07
C ASP A 390 -0.99 3.86 -10.06
N ASP A 391 -0.40 2.92 -9.31
CA ASP A 391 1.05 2.82 -9.16
C ASP A 391 1.65 1.74 -10.09
N PRO A 392 2.22 2.11 -11.26
CA PRO A 392 2.84 1.13 -12.17
C PRO A 392 4.07 0.45 -11.55
N PHE A 393 4.63 0.95 -10.44
CA PHE A 393 5.66 0.23 -9.68
C PHE A 393 5.15 -1.10 -9.13
N ILE A 394 3.82 -1.28 -8.98
CA ILE A 394 3.21 -2.58 -8.69
C ILE A 394 3.65 -3.63 -9.72
N LEU A 395 3.69 -3.28 -11.00
CA LEU A 395 4.11 -4.22 -12.05
C LEU A 395 5.61 -4.57 -11.92
N GLN A 396 6.44 -3.59 -11.57
CA GLN A 396 7.87 -3.82 -11.32
C GLN A 396 8.10 -4.72 -10.09
N CYS A 397 7.29 -4.57 -9.04
CA CYS A 397 7.35 -5.43 -7.86
C CYS A 397 7.08 -6.90 -8.20
N ILE A 398 6.18 -7.16 -9.15
CA ILE A 398 5.72 -8.51 -9.49
C ILE A 398 6.44 -9.12 -10.68
N ASP A 399 7.17 -8.34 -11.47
CA ASP A 399 7.83 -8.86 -12.67
C ASP A 399 8.81 -9.98 -12.34
N GLU A 400 8.89 -10.95 -13.27
CA GLU A 400 9.80 -12.09 -13.16
C GLU A 400 11.23 -11.56 -13.10
N PHE A 401 11.97 -11.96 -12.08
CA PHE A 401 13.40 -11.75 -12.11
C PHE A 401 13.98 -12.72 -13.13
N PRO A 402 14.93 -12.28 -13.97
CA PRO A 402 15.58 -13.16 -14.92
C PRO A 402 16.17 -14.35 -14.14
N SER A 403 15.61 -15.55 -14.36
CA SER A 403 16.14 -16.75 -13.73
C SER A 403 17.57 -16.97 -14.25
N SER A 404 18.47 -17.36 -13.35
CA SER A 404 19.89 -17.56 -13.68
C SER A 404 20.11 -18.54 -14.84
N TRP A 405 19.15 -19.44 -15.10
CA TRP A 405 19.17 -20.36 -16.24
C TRP A 405 19.02 -19.66 -17.60
N LYS A 406 18.25 -18.57 -17.70
CA LYS A 406 18.07 -17.83 -18.98
C LYS A 406 19.34 -17.07 -19.42
N VAL A 407 20.34 -16.94 -18.54
CA VAL A 407 21.62 -16.26 -18.81
C VAL A 407 22.60 -17.15 -19.61
N TRP A 408 22.26 -18.42 -19.85
CA TRP A 408 23.18 -19.39 -20.47
C TRP A 408 23.48 -19.16 -21.97
N VAL A 409 22.82 -18.20 -22.64
CA VAL A 409 22.95 -17.97 -24.10
C VAL A 409 23.78 -16.71 -24.44
N GLY A 410 24.69 -16.28 -23.56
CA GLY A 410 25.62 -15.18 -23.87
C GLY A 410 24.98 -13.79 -24.07
N LEU A 411 23.69 -13.65 -23.80
CA LEU A 411 23.00 -12.37 -23.78
C LEU A 411 23.30 -11.64 -22.46
N ALA A 412 23.52 -10.34 -22.53
CA ALA A 412 23.70 -9.49 -21.35
C ALA A 412 22.54 -9.70 -20.37
N LYS A 413 22.84 -9.78 -19.07
CA LYS A 413 21.80 -9.87 -18.03
C LYS A 413 20.88 -8.65 -18.18
N PRO A 414 19.56 -8.83 -18.33
CA PRO A 414 18.66 -7.69 -18.35
C PRO A 414 18.75 -6.97 -16.99
N ASP A 415 18.65 -5.65 -17.03
CA ASP A 415 18.67 -4.85 -15.81
C ASP A 415 17.55 -5.29 -14.86
N PRO A 416 17.79 -5.28 -13.53
CA PRO A 416 16.74 -5.59 -12.57
C PRO A 416 15.60 -4.57 -12.70
N PRO A 417 14.33 -4.97 -12.49
CA PRO A 417 13.17 -4.11 -12.68
C PRO A 417 13.16 -2.90 -11.75
N PHE A 418 13.87 -2.96 -10.62
CA PHE A 418 14.06 -1.84 -9.71
C PHE A 418 15.38 -1.95 -8.95
N SER A 419 15.79 -0.84 -8.30
CA SER A 419 17.05 -0.76 -7.56
C SER A 419 17.15 -1.85 -6.49
N PRO A 420 18.22 -2.65 -6.46
CA PRO A 420 18.41 -3.67 -5.44
C PRO A 420 18.54 -3.08 -4.03
N ALA A 421 18.83 -1.78 -3.90
CA ALA A 421 18.87 -1.09 -2.61
C ALA A 421 17.50 -1.07 -1.89
N ILE A 422 16.41 -1.25 -2.64
CA ILE A 422 15.05 -1.29 -2.09
C ILE A 422 14.83 -2.54 -1.23
N LEU A 423 15.53 -3.65 -1.48
CA LEU A 423 15.43 -4.84 -0.65
C LEU A 423 16.59 -4.97 0.34
N PRO A 424 16.35 -5.53 1.55
CA PRO A 424 17.42 -5.81 2.49
C PRO A 424 18.47 -6.75 1.90
N ALA A 425 19.74 -6.55 2.29
CA ALA A 425 20.88 -7.30 1.76
C ALA A 425 20.70 -8.83 1.82
N ARG A 426 20.05 -9.35 2.87
CA ARG A 426 19.77 -10.78 3.03
C ARG A 426 18.90 -11.38 1.92
N PHE A 427 18.06 -10.58 1.27
CA PHE A 427 17.20 -11.00 0.14
C PHE A 427 17.90 -10.87 -1.21
N ARG A 428 19.16 -10.45 -1.23
CA ARG A 428 19.95 -10.27 -2.45
C ARG A 428 21.01 -11.35 -2.57
N ARG A 429 21.31 -11.73 -3.81
CA ARG A 429 22.52 -12.47 -4.18
C ARG A 429 23.69 -11.48 -4.27
N ASP A 430 24.89 -12.01 -4.38
CA ASP A 430 26.13 -11.21 -4.49
C ASP A 430 26.15 -10.37 -5.77
N ASP A 431 25.41 -10.80 -6.81
CA ASP A 431 25.22 -10.05 -8.06
C ASP A 431 24.08 -9.01 -7.99
N GLY A 432 23.52 -8.76 -6.80
CA GLY A 432 22.40 -7.84 -6.59
C GLY A 432 21.03 -8.39 -7.00
N SER A 433 20.97 -9.56 -7.65
CA SER A 433 19.67 -10.17 -8.00
C SER A 433 18.91 -10.61 -6.75
N ILE A 434 17.58 -10.59 -6.83
CA ILE A 434 16.74 -11.01 -5.70
C ILE A 434 16.78 -12.53 -5.56
N LYS A 435 16.98 -13.01 -4.34
CA LYS A 435 16.84 -14.42 -3.99
C LYS A 435 15.34 -14.77 -3.99
N GLU A 436 14.91 -15.62 -4.92
CA GLU A 436 13.59 -16.23 -4.89
C GLU A 436 13.59 -17.36 -3.86
N TRP A 437 12.61 -17.35 -2.95
CA TRP A 437 12.46 -18.35 -1.91
C TRP A 437 11.06 -18.95 -1.98
N SER A 438 10.97 -20.27 -1.87
CA SER A 438 9.70 -20.98 -1.70
C SER A 438 9.13 -20.84 -0.28
N THR A 439 9.97 -20.42 0.66
CA THR A 439 9.63 -20.30 2.08
C THR A 439 10.15 -18.99 2.65
N TYR A 440 9.33 -18.35 3.47
CA TYR A 440 9.69 -17.15 4.22
C TYR A 440 9.49 -17.41 5.70
N PHE A 441 10.25 -16.77 6.57
CA PHE A 441 9.98 -16.75 8.01
C PHE A 441 9.19 -15.48 8.33
N ALA A 442 7.97 -15.62 8.84
CA ALA A 442 7.09 -14.47 9.08
C ALA A 442 7.74 -13.46 10.03
N ARG A 443 8.33 -13.91 11.15
CA ARG A 443 8.97 -13.02 12.13
C ARG A 443 10.27 -12.39 11.65
N ILE A 444 11.04 -13.07 10.79
CA ILE A 444 12.34 -12.55 10.32
C ILE A 444 12.14 -11.61 9.13
N HIS A 445 11.22 -11.95 8.23
CA HIS A 445 11.04 -11.23 6.98
C HIS A 445 9.93 -10.20 7.05
N PHE A 446 8.98 -10.33 7.99
CA PHE A 446 7.77 -9.53 8.09
C PHE A 446 7.39 -9.24 9.56
N ASP A 447 8.27 -8.68 10.37
CA ASP A 447 7.99 -8.45 11.81
C ASP A 447 6.70 -7.65 12.08
N SER A 448 6.46 -6.56 11.35
CA SER A 448 5.28 -5.70 11.46
C SER A 448 4.02 -6.36 10.94
N PHE A 449 4.14 -7.24 9.93
CA PHE A 449 3.02 -7.92 9.28
C PHE A 449 2.91 -9.41 9.61
N THR A 450 3.68 -9.91 10.59
CA THR A 450 3.84 -11.35 10.90
C THR A 450 2.48 -12.00 11.10
N TRP A 451 1.66 -11.42 11.98
CA TRP A 451 0.37 -12.00 12.36
C TRP A 451 -0.64 -11.95 11.23
N ARG A 452 -0.55 -10.93 10.37
CA ARG A 452 -1.43 -10.79 9.20
C ARG A 452 -1.13 -11.87 8.17
N LEU A 453 0.15 -12.10 7.87
CA LEU A 453 0.57 -13.15 6.94
C LEU A 453 0.30 -14.56 7.49
N LEU A 454 0.52 -14.80 8.79
CA LEU A 454 0.15 -16.07 9.42
C LEU A 454 -1.37 -16.29 9.41
N ALA A 455 -2.16 -15.24 9.62
CA ALA A 455 -3.62 -15.32 9.52
C ALA A 455 -4.07 -15.62 8.09
N ILE A 456 -3.43 -15.03 7.07
CA ILE A 456 -3.68 -15.31 5.65
C ILE A 456 -3.31 -16.77 5.32
N GLN A 457 -2.15 -17.25 5.76
CA GLN A 457 -1.74 -18.65 5.56
C GLN A 457 -2.73 -19.62 6.20
N THR A 458 -3.13 -19.36 7.45
CA THR A 458 -4.11 -20.18 8.18
C THR A 458 -5.43 -20.21 7.42
N PHE A 459 -5.92 -19.04 7.01
CA PHE A 459 -7.13 -18.93 6.20
C PHE A 459 -7.02 -19.70 4.87
N GLY A 460 -5.87 -19.60 4.19
CA GLY A 460 -5.60 -20.38 2.99
C GLY A 460 -5.63 -21.89 3.25
N ASN A 461 -5.07 -22.36 4.37
CA ASN A 461 -5.05 -23.77 4.75
C ASN A 461 -6.45 -24.31 5.10
N ASP A 462 -7.30 -23.48 5.71
CA ASP A 462 -8.68 -23.82 6.06
C ASP A 462 -9.59 -23.98 4.83
N HIS A 463 -9.13 -23.58 3.65
CA HIS A 463 -9.86 -23.67 2.38
C HIS A 463 -9.14 -24.64 1.42
N PRO A 464 -9.33 -25.97 1.61
CA PRO A 464 -8.77 -26.97 0.71
C PRO A 464 -9.47 -26.96 -0.65
N PRO A 465 -8.82 -27.48 -1.71
CA PRO A 465 -9.45 -27.59 -3.01
C PRO A 465 -10.66 -28.52 -2.97
N ARG A 466 -11.75 -28.14 -3.66
CA ARG A 466 -12.98 -28.94 -3.71
C ARG A 466 -12.96 -30.01 -4.80
N ALA A 467 -12.24 -29.76 -5.90
CA ALA A 467 -12.14 -30.68 -7.02
C ALA A 467 -10.91 -31.58 -6.90
N PHE A 468 -11.02 -32.85 -7.30
CA PHE A 468 -9.91 -33.80 -7.29
C PHE A 468 -8.72 -33.31 -8.12
N LEU A 469 -8.96 -32.77 -9.32
CA LEU A 469 -7.89 -32.25 -10.17
C LEU A 469 -7.19 -31.05 -9.52
N ASP A 470 -7.93 -30.21 -8.80
CA ASP A 470 -7.33 -29.10 -8.08
C ASP A 470 -6.46 -29.59 -6.92
N TYR A 471 -6.90 -30.65 -6.23
CA TYR A 471 -6.10 -31.31 -5.19
C TYR A 471 -4.81 -31.93 -5.73
N VAL A 472 -4.86 -32.59 -6.90
CA VAL A 472 -3.67 -33.10 -7.62
C VAL A 472 -2.73 -31.97 -8.03
N MET A 473 -3.26 -30.79 -8.30
CA MET A 473 -2.49 -29.63 -8.75
C MET A 473 -2.09 -28.68 -7.62
N ASP A 474 -2.56 -28.91 -6.40
CA ASP A 474 -2.35 -28.01 -5.27
C ASP A 474 -0.88 -28.06 -4.78
N PRO A 475 -0.12 -26.95 -4.89
CA PRO A 475 1.25 -26.91 -4.40
C PRO A 475 1.35 -26.92 -2.86
N ARG A 476 0.25 -26.70 -2.12
CA ARG A 476 0.24 -26.62 -0.65
C ARG A 476 0.45 -27.97 0.04
N ALA A 477 0.07 -29.07 -0.60
CA ALA A 477 0.13 -30.42 -0.03
C ALA A 477 1.02 -31.36 -0.86
N PRO A 478 2.36 -31.22 -0.81
CA PRO A 478 3.26 -31.91 -1.72
C PRO A 478 3.17 -33.45 -1.62
N MET A 479 2.96 -33.99 -0.41
CA MET A 479 2.80 -35.43 -0.21
C MET A 479 1.48 -35.95 -0.81
N GLN A 480 0.38 -35.23 -0.58
CA GLN A 480 -0.93 -35.59 -1.13
C GLN A 480 -0.93 -35.50 -2.66
N ARG A 481 -0.26 -34.47 -3.20
CA ARG A 481 -0.01 -34.31 -4.63
C ARG A 481 0.80 -35.45 -5.22
N ALA A 482 1.87 -35.90 -4.55
CA ALA A 482 2.66 -37.03 -4.99
C ALA A 482 1.82 -38.32 -5.01
N ALA A 483 1.08 -38.60 -3.93
CA ALA A 483 0.19 -39.75 -3.84
C ALA A 483 -0.90 -39.73 -4.92
N ALA A 484 -1.53 -38.58 -5.13
CA ALA A 484 -2.57 -38.42 -6.15
C ALA A 484 -2.02 -38.57 -7.57
N ARG A 485 -0.81 -38.07 -7.85
CA ARG A 485 -0.12 -38.30 -9.14
C ARG A 485 0.17 -39.77 -9.37
N VAL A 486 0.70 -40.47 -8.37
CA VAL A 486 0.93 -41.92 -8.46
C VAL A 486 -0.38 -42.66 -8.73
N GLY A 487 -1.46 -42.30 -8.03
CA GLY A 487 -2.79 -42.84 -8.26
C GLY A 487 -3.31 -42.60 -9.68
N VAL A 488 -3.21 -41.37 -10.20
CA VAL A 488 -3.62 -41.04 -11.58
C VAL A 488 -2.79 -41.82 -12.60
N VAL A 489 -1.47 -41.90 -12.42
CA VAL A 489 -0.59 -42.69 -13.31
C VAL A 489 -0.97 -44.17 -13.27
N ALA A 490 -1.24 -44.73 -12.10
CA ALA A 490 -1.67 -46.12 -11.95
C ALA A 490 -3.00 -46.40 -12.66
N VAL A 491 -3.99 -45.51 -12.53
CA VAL A 491 -5.29 -45.64 -13.22
C VAL A 491 -5.12 -45.55 -14.73
N VAL A 492 -4.34 -44.58 -15.22
CA VAL A 492 -4.07 -44.43 -16.67
C VAL A 492 -3.39 -45.68 -17.23
N LEU A 493 -2.41 -46.23 -16.52
CA LEU A 493 -1.72 -47.47 -16.91
C LEU A 493 -2.68 -48.67 -16.89
N ALA A 494 -3.54 -48.79 -15.89
CA ALA A 494 -4.51 -49.89 -15.79
C ALA A 494 -5.55 -49.86 -16.94
N VAL A 495 -6.09 -48.68 -17.27
CA VAL A 495 -7.00 -48.52 -18.41
C VAL A 495 -6.29 -48.82 -19.73
N SER A 496 -5.06 -48.33 -19.89
CA SER A 496 -4.26 -48.61 -21.09
C SER A 496 -3.99 -50.10 -21.24
N PHE A 497 -3.64 -50.79 -20.16
CA PHE A 497 -3.43 -52.24 -20.20
C PHE A 497 -4.71 -53.02 -20.50
N GLY A 498 -5.84 -52.63 -19.88
CA GLY A 498 -7.15 -53.24 -20.14
C GLY A 498 -7.61 -53.08 -21.59
N THR A 499 -7.41 -51.89 -22.18
CA THR A 499 -7.74 -51.65 -23.61
C THR A 499 -6.87 -52.46 -24.56
N VAL A 500 -5.58 -52.65 -24.24
CA VAL A 500 -4.69 -53.53 -25.00
C VAL A 500 -5.14 -54.99 -24.92
N GLN A 501 -5.47 -55.49 -23.73
CA GLN A 501 -5.97 -56.85 -23.55
C GLN A 501 -7.29 -57.10 -24.28
N ALA A 502 -8.25 -56.16 -24.19
CA ALA A 502 -9.52 -56.23 -24.91
C ALA A 502 -9.30 -56.25 -26.43
N SER A 503 -8.38 -55.43 -26.94
CA SER A 503 -8.04 -55.39 -28.37
C SER A 503 -7.40 -56.70 -28.86
N LEU A 504 -6.52 -57.31 -28.04
CA LEU A 504 -5.92 -58.61 -28.33
C LEU A 504 -6.97 -59.72 -28.35
N ALA A 505 -7.88 -59.74 -27.37
CA ALA A 505 -8.97 -60.72 -27.32
C ALA A 505 -9.92 -60.58 -28.52
N ALA A 506 -10.27 -59.35 -28.92
CA ALA A 506 -11.10 -59.09 -30.09
C ALA A 506 -10.44 -59.59 -31.40
N ARG A 507 -9.12 -59.40 -31.54
CA ARG A 507 -8.37 -59.92 -32.71
C ARG A 507 -8.37 -61.45 -32.75
N GLN A 508 -8.27 -62.10 -31.60
CA GLN A 508 -8.34 -63.57 -31.52
C GLN A 508 -9.72 -64.09 -31.92
N LEU A 509 -10.81 -63.37 -31.57
CA LEU A 509 -12.17 -63.75 -31.96
C LEU A 509 -12.50 -63.52 -33.43
N VAL A 510 -11.87 -62.55 -34.09
CA VAL A 510 -12.08 -62.30 -35.54
C VAL A 510 -11.24 -63.23 -36.42
N GLY A 511 -10.11 -63.71 -35.89
CA GLY A 511 -9.21 -64.63 -36.59
C GLY A 511 -9.55 -66.12 -36.42
N ALA A 512 -10.46 -66.46 -35.51
CA ALA A 512 -11.03 -67.79 -35.30
C ALA A 512 -12.37 -67.89 -36.05
#